data_AF-A0A973WR33-F1
#
_entry.id   AF-A0A973WR33-F1
#
_cell.length_a   1.000
_cell.length_b   1.000
_cell.length_c   1.000
_cell.angle_alpha   90.00
_cell.angle_beta   90.00
_cell.angle_gamma   90.00
#
_symmetry.space_group_name_H-M   'P 1'
#
loop_
_entity.id
_entity.type
_entity.pdbx_description
1 polymer ?
#
loop_
_entity_poly.entity_id
_entity_poly.type
_entity_poly.pdbx_seq_one_letter_code
_entity_poly.pdbx_strand_id
1 'polypeptide(L)' 'MIANRESNAGFGKRAGWSGETVRRYRSGEREPDKKAMATIFELTGGDVTPNDWVGVGPRTENAGQQSA' A
#
# COMPACT_ATOMS: atom_id res chain seq x y z
N MET A 1 1.45 6.08 -13.27
CA MET A 1 0.51 4.95 -13.39
C MET A 1 1.25 3.70 -12.96
N ILE A 2 0.94 3.14 -11.79
CA ILE A 2 1.73 2.04 -11.21
C ILE A 2 1.43 0.75 -11.98
N ALA A 3 2.35 0.42 -12.88
CA ALA A 3 2.25 -0.65 -13.85
C ALA A 3 2.91 -1.95 -13.35
N ASN A 4 2.61 -2.38 -12.12
CA ASN A 4 2.93 -3.74 -11.71
C ASN A 4 1.71 -4.37 -11.06
N ARG A 5 1.03 -5.24 -11.83
CA ARG A 5 0.01 -6.18 -11.36
C ARG A 5 0.64 -7.27 -10.47
N GLU A 6 1.45 -6.88 -9.49
CA GLU A 6 2.01 -7.83 -8.54
C GLU A 6 0.88 -8.32 -7.65
N SER A 7 0.70 -9.64 -7.60
CA SER A 7 -0.30 -10.27 -6.74
C SER A 7 0.15 -10.19 -5.29
N ASN A 8 -0.79 -10.14 -4.33
CA ASN A 8 -0.48 -10.11 -2.90
C ASN A 8 0.48 -11.24 -2.48
N ALA A 9 0.36 -12.43 -3.09
CA ALA A 9 1.26 -13.55 -2.86
C ALA A 9 2.69 -13.31 -3.39
N GLY A 10 2.83 -12.61 -4.51
CA GLY A 10 4.13 -12.23 -5.08
C GLY A 10 4.83 -11.20 -4.20
N PHE A 11 4.11 -10.15 -3.81
CA PHE A 11 4.61 -9.15 -2.87
C PHE A 11 4.99 -9.78 -1.52
N GLY A 12 4.13 -10.67 -1.01
CA GLY A 12 4.37 -11.41 0.22
C GLY A 12 5.67 -12.21 0.15
N LYS A 13 5.91 -12.97 -0.92
CA LYS A 13 7.17 -13.71 -1.09
C LYS A 13 8.40 -12.80 -1.05
N ARG A 14 8.34 -11.61 -1.65
CA ARG A 14 9.45 -10.63 -1.62
C ARG A 14 9.67 -10.04 -0.24
N ALA A 15 8.59 -9.77 0.49
CA ALA A 15 8.62 -9.22 1.84
C ALA A 15 8.85 -10.25 2.95
N GLY A 16 8.84 -11.55 2.63
CA GLY A 16 8.89 -12.63 3.62
C GLY A 16 7.57 -12.84 4.38
N TRP A 17 6.44 -12.45 3.79
CA TRP A 17 5.10 -12.55 4.37
C TRP A 17 4.17 -13.45 3.55
N SER A 18 3.14 -13.98 4.19
CA SER A 18 2.04 -14.63 3.49
C SER A 18 1.24 -13.59 2.69
N GLY A 19 0.68 -14.00 1.55
CA GLY A 19 -0.20 -13.14 0.76
C GLY A 19 -1.44 -12.66 1.55
N GLU A 20 -1.87 -13.43 2.55
CA GLU A 20 -2.94 -13.01 3.47
C GLU A 20 -2.50 -11.84 4.36
N THR A 21 -1.27 -11.83 4.89
CA THR A 21 -0.73 -10.70 5.65
C THR A 21 -0.74 -9.42 4.81
N VAL A 22 -0.29 -9.51 3.56
CA VAL A 22 -0.31 -8.39 2.61
C VAL A 22 -1.74 -7.91 2.34
N ARG A 23 -2.69 -8.83 2.20
CA ARG A 23 -4.11 -8.49 2.05
C ARG A 23 -4.63 -7.70 3.25
N ARG A 24 -4.32 -8.12 4.49
CA ARG A 24 -4.78 -7.45 5.71
C ARG A 24 -4.19 -6.04 5.85
N TYR A 25 -2.93 -5.85 5.47
CA TYR A 25 -2.31 -4.52 5.40
C TYR A 25 -2.96 -3.62 4.35
N ARG A 26 -3.25 -4.17 3.17
CA ARG A 26 -3.89 -3.42 2.07
C ARG A 26 -5.34 -3.06 2.38
N SER A 27 -6.09 -3.92 3.05
CA SER A 27 -7.48 -3.67 3.40
C SER A 27 -7.65 -2.81 4.66
N GLY A 28 -6.56 -2.48 5.35
CA GLY A 28 -6.60 -1.77 6.63
C GLY A 28 -7.14 -2.61 7.80
N GLU A 29 -7.32 -3.93 7.61
CA GLU A 29 -7.74 -4.84 8.69
C GLU A 29 -6.64 -5.02 9.74
N ARG A 30 -5.38 -4.78 9.34
CA ARG A 30 -4.23 -4.76 10.22
C ARG A 30 -3.32 -3.61 9.85
N GLU A 31 -2.82 -2.90 10.85
CA GLU A 31 -1.76 -1.90 10.66
C GLU A 31 -0.38 -2.59 10.64
N PRO A 32 0.49 -2.30 9.65
CA PRO A 32 1.87 -2.75 9.67
C PRO A 32 2.64 -2.04 10.79
N ASP A 33 3.51 -2.77 11.49
CA ASP A 33 4.46 -2.15 12.42
C ASP A 33 5.56 -1.37 11.68
N LYS A 34 6.38 -0.61 12.43
CA LYS A 34 7.44 0.24 11.86
C LYS A 34 8.40 -0.52 10.94
N LYS A 35 8.72 -1.77 11.27
CA LYS A 35 9.64 -2.58 10.44
C LYS A 35 8.94 -3.00 9.15
N ALA A 36 7.69 -3.43 9.23
CA ALA A 36 6.89 -3.75 8.06
C ALA A 36 6.69 -2.53 7.13
N MET A 37 6.41 -1.35 7.68
CA MET A 37 6.30 -0.11 6.90
C MET A 37 7.60 0.22 6.14
N ALA A 38 8.76 0.12 6.80
CA ALA A 38 10.05 0.33 6.14
C ALA A 38 10.28 -0.65 4.98
N THR A 39 9.99 -1.94 5.20
CA THR A 39 10.10 -2.96 4.15
C THR A 39 9.17 -2.67 2.96
N ILE A 40 7.93 -2.24 3.20
CA ILE A 40 7.00 -1.91 2.12
C ILE A 40 7.50 -0.69 1.34
N PHE A 41 7.96 0.35 2.03
CA PHE A 41 8.51 1.54 1.40
C PHE A 41 9.69 1.18 0.48
N GLU A 42 10.65 0.38 0.95
CA GLU A 42 11.79 -0.08 0.14
C GLU A 42 11.36 -0.94 -1.05
N LEU A 43 10.46 -1.91 -0.86
CA LEU A 43 10.02 -2.83 -1.92
C LEU A 43 9.19 -2.15 -3.01
N THR A 44 8.49 -1.08 -2.66
CA THR A 44 7.65 -0.29 -3.56
C THR A 44 8.40 0.90 -4.16
N GLY A 45 9.64 1.17 -3.73
CA GLY A 45 10.42 2.33 -4.18
C GLY A 45 9.81 3.67 -3.73
N GLY A 46 9.09 3.66 -2.60
CA GLY A 46 8.42 4.84 -2.06
C GLY A 46 7.05 5.16 -2.67
N ASP A 47 6.51 4.26 -3.51
CA ASP A 47 5.17 4.39 -4.08
C ASP A 47 4.07 4.25 -3.02
N VAL A 48 4.34 3.46 -1.97
CA VAL A 48 3.50 3.39 -0.77
C VAL A 48 4.26 4.00 0.40
N THR A 49 3.69 5.07 0.97
CA THR A 49 4.31 5.80 2.08
C THR A 49 3.60 5.49 3.39
N PRO A 50 4.24 5.62 4.57
CA PRO A 50 3.57 5.47 5.87
C PRO A 50 2.25 6.26 5.96
N ASN A 51 2.22 7.41 5.29
CA ASN A 51 1.10 8.34 5.17
C ASN A 51 -0.16 7.72 4.53
N ASP A 52 0.01 6.73 3.64
CA ASP A 52 -1.09 5.99 3.01
C ASP A 52 -1.87 5.13 4.01
N TRP A 53 -1.23 4.66 5.09
CA TRP A 53 -1.90 3.83 6.10
C TRP A 53 -2.65 4.63 7.15
N VAL A 54 -2.06 5.75 7.59
CA VAL A 54 -2.65 6.63 8.61
C VAL A 54 -3.62 7.67 8.02
N GLY A 55 -3.83 7.65 6.70
CA GLY A 55 -4.77 8.55 6.01
C GLY A 55 -4.36 10.02 6.04
N VAL A 56 -3.09 10.32 6.32
CA VAL A 56 -2.55 11.69 6.42
C VAL A 56 -1.80 12.13 5.15
N GLY A 57 -2.10 11.55 3.99
CA GLY A 57 -1.75 12.11 2.67
C GLY A 57 -2.68 13.24 2.25
N PRO A 58 -2.25 14.20 1.40
CA PRO A 58 -3.18 15.19 0.86
C PRO A 58 -4.34 14.40 0.27
N ARG A 59 -5.53 14.64 0.82
CA ARG A 59 -6.77 14.11 0.30
C ARG A 59 -6.79 14.55 -1.16
N THR A 60 -6.37 13.67 -2.07
CA THR A 60 -6.82 13.76 -3.45
C THR A 60 -8.27 13.34 -3.35
N GLU A 61 -9.09 14.27 -2.85
CA GLU A 61 -10.44 14.44 -3.35
C GLU A 61 -10.26 14.39 -4.85
N ASN A 62 -10.96 13.47 -5.50
CA ASN A 62 -11.15 13.54 -6.93
C ASN A 62 -11.65 14.96 -7.24
N ALA A 63 -10.74 15.84 -7.60
CA ALA A 63 -11.04 17.13 -8.17
C ALA A 63 -11.59 16.85 -9.56
N GLY A 64 -12.91 16.70 -9.62
CA GLY A 64 -13.70 16.84 -10.84
C GLY A 64 -13.92 15.55 -11.64
N GLN A 65 -15.12 14.98 -11.46
CA GLN A 65 -15.95 14.72 -12.63
C GLN A 65 -17.42 15.00 -12.29
N GLN A 66 -17.71 16.30 -12.11
CA GLN A 66 -19.01 16.88 -12.45
C GLN A 66 -18.87 17.47 -13.86
N SER A 67 -19.41 16.77 -14.85
CA SER A 67 -19.88 17.27 -16.15
C SER A 67 -20.86 16.18 -16.65
N ALA A 68 -22.10 16.42 -17.05
CA ALA A 68 -22.78 17.62 -17.53
C ALA A 68 -24.28 17.56 -17.17
#